data_AF-A0A958XRN5-F1
#
_entry.id   AF-A0A958XRN5-F1
#
_cell.length_a   1.000
_cell.length_b   1.000
_cell.length_c   1.000
_cell.angle_alpha   90.00
_cell.angle_beta   90.00
_cell.angle_gamma   90.00
#
_symmetry.space_group_name_H-M   'P 1'
#
loop_
_entity.id
_entity.type
_entity.pdbx_description
1 polymer ?
#
loop_
_entity_poly.entity_id
_entity_poly.type
_entity_poly.pdbx_seq_one_letter_code
_entity_poly.pdbx_strand_id
1 'polypeptide(L)'
;NGLLIRNRTAFEESRKISALLFDKTGTLTKGDFGVTRVESVNQKYTTEEILRLSSALEQSSEHPIAVGIIKKVNDDNITIPKSENFNAITGKGVEAKVEGKLIKVVSPGYLRDEKIDIPKDAYSDAAETVVFILINGELTGYIALADEIRSESEDAIKIFKRNNIKVFMATGDNEKTAKAVSEKLGLDGYYAEVLPHQKVEIVGELQAKDEFVAMTG
;
A
#
# COMPACT_ATOMS: atom_id res chain seq x y z
N ASN A 1 20.48 -11.75 16.37
CA ASN A 1 20.17 -10.32 16.59
C ASN A 1 20.88 -9.51 15.52
N GLY A 2 20.26 -9.38 14.34
CA GLY A 2 20.84 -8.75 13.15
C GLY A 2 20.90 -7.22 13.23
N LEU A 3 21.62 -6.68 14.21
CA LEU A 3 21.85 -5.25 14.38
C LEU A 3 23.25 -4.90 13.87
N LEU A 4 23.35 -4.03 12.86
CA LEU A 4 24.62 -3.56 12.32
C LEU A 4 24.83 -2.09 12.72
N ILE A 5 25.78 -1.85 13.63
CA ILE A 5 26.09 -0.51 14.15
C ILE A 5 27.20 0.10 13.31
N ARG A 6 26.87 1.15 12.54
CA ARG A 6 27.86 1.89 11.74
C ARG A 6 28.57 3.00 12.54
N ASN A 7 27.90 3.56 13.53
CA ASN A 7 28.42 4.66 14.35
C ASN A 7 28.16 4.37 15.84
N ARG A 8 29.25 4.19 16.60
CA ARG A 8 29.18 3.88 18.03
C ARG A 8 28.65 5.03 18.87
N THR A 9 29.01 6.26 18.54
CA THR A 9 28.54 7.46 19.26
C THR A 9 27.03 7.60 19.13
N ALA A 10 26.48 7.43 17.92
CA ALA A 10 25.03 7.45 17.71
C ALA A 10 24.32 6.33 18.50
N PHE A 11 24.94 5.15 18.61
CA PHE A 11 24.40 4.05 19.42
C PHE A 11 24.39 4.37 20.92
N GLU A 12 25.47 4.96 21.46
CA GLU A 12 25.51 5.38 22.87
C GLU A 12 24.49 6.49 23.18
N GLU A 13 24.26 7.39 22.23
CA GLU A 13 23.29 8.48 22.34
C GLU A 13 21.83 8.01 22.19
N SER A 14 21.58 6.83 21.61
CA SER A 14 20.22 6.29 21.42
C SER A 14 19.42 6.15 22.71
N ARG A 15 20.07 6.02 23.87
CA ARG A 15 19.42 6.02 25.19
C ARG A 15 18.69 7.33 25.53
N LYS A 16 18.99 8.41 24.82
CA LYS A 16 18.37 9.73 25.01
C LYS A 16 17.11 9.91 24.18
N ILE A 17 16.82 9.00 23.24
CA ILE A 17 15.69 9.10 22.32
C ILE A 17 14.39 9.29 23.11
N SER A 18 13.67 10.36 22.80
CA SER A 18 12.36 10.70 23.37
C SER A 18 11.26 10.69 22.32
N ALA A 19 11.61 10.76 21.03
CA ALA A 19 10.67 10.62 19.91
C ALA A 19 11.22 9.74 18.79
N LEU A 20 10.35 8.92 18.21
CA LEU A 20 10.62 8.12 17.01
C LEU A 20 9.73 8.58 15.87
N LEU A 21 10.34 8.87 14.71
CA LEU A 21 9.65 9.13 13.46
C LEU A 21 9.82 7.93 12.52
N PHE A 22 8.74 7.23 12.24
CA PHE A 22 8.71 6.10 11.33
C PHE A 22 8.31 6.54 9.91
N ASP A 23 8.99 6.01 8.89
CA ASP A 23 8.37 5.85 7.58
C ASP A 23 7.24 4.81 7.66
N LYS A 24 6.28 4.86 6.74
CA LYS A 24 5.19 3.89 6.72
C LYS A 24 5.59 2.66 5.91
N THR A 25 5.71 2.83 4.59
CA THR A 25 5.82 1.74 3.61
C THR A 25 7.13 0.98 3.80
N GLY A 26 7.03 -0.32 4.09
CA GLY A 26 8.20 -1.20 4.30
C GLY A 26 8.77 -1.17 5.73
N THR A 27 8.43 -0.15 6.53
CA THR A 27 8.90 0.00 7.92
C THR A 27 7.82 -0.38 8.95
N LEU A 28 6.69 0.33 8.99
CA LEU A 28 5.52 -0.04 9.81
C LEU A 28 4.63 -1.07 9.11
N THR A 29 4.74 -1.11 7.80
CA THR A 29 4.07 -2.08 6.94
C THR A 29 5.10 -2.97 6.26
N LYS A 30 4.63 -4.04 5.63
CA LYS A 30 5.49 -5.01 4.96
C LYS A 30 6.05 -4.47 3.64
N GLY A 31 5.37 -3.50 3.03
CA GLY A 31 5.57 -3.16 1.62
C GLY A 31 4.86 -4.16 0.68
N ASP A 32 4.12 -5.09 1.26
CA ASP A 32 3.34 -6.12 0.57
C ASP A 32 1.88 -5.68 0.54
N PHE A 33 1.36 -5.43 -0.66
CA PHE A 33 -0.02 -5.01 -0.85
C PHE A 33 -0.94 -6.22 -0.86
N GLY A 34 -1.72 -6.40 0.19
CA GLY A 34 -2.76 -7.43 0.26
C GLY A 34 -4.06 -6.94 -0.39
N VAL A 35 -4.75 -7.82 -1.13
CA VAL A 35 -6.10 -7.53 -1.63
C VAL A 35 -7.06 -7.42 -0.45
N THR A 36 -7.64 -6.24 -0.25
CA THR A 36 -8.61 -5.98 0.82
C THR A 36 -10.03 -6.22 0.35
N ARG A 37 -10.36 -5.85 -0.89
CA ARG A 37 -11.69 -5.95 -1.47
C ARG A 37 -11.63 -6.21 -2.96
N VAL A 38 -12.59 -6.98 -3.45
CA VAL A 38 -12.86 -7.15 -4.88
C VAL A 38 -14.34 -6.89 -5.06
N GLU A 39 -14.70 -5.98 -5.94
CA GLU A 39 -16.07 -5.57 -6.15
C GLU A 39 -16.41 -5.62 -7.64
N SER A 40 -17.61 -6.11 -7.92
CA SER A 40 -18.17 -6.13 -9.28
C SER A 40 -19.11 -4.96 -9.46
N VAL A 41 -18.97 -4.23 -10.57
CA VAL A 41 -19.85 -3.08 -10.86
C VAL A 41 -21.08 -3.48 -11.69
N ASN A 42 -21.13 -4.72 -12.17
CA ASN A 42 -22.26 -5.24 -12.94
C ASN A 42 -22.58 -6.69 -12.54
N GLN A 43 -23.76 -7.19 -12.93
CA GLN A 43 -24.17 -8.57 -12.59
C GLN A 43 -23.58 -9.63 -13.53
N LYS A 44 -22.73 -9.23 -14.49
CA LYS A 44 -22.24 -10.10 -15.56
C LYS A 44 -21.03 -10.93 -15.12
N TYR A 45 -20.29 -10.45 -14.14
CA TYR A 45 -19.10 -11.13 -13.62
C TYR A 45 -19.12 -11.14 -12.10
N THR A 46 -18.75 -12.27 -11.51
CA THR A 46 -18.57 -12.37 -10.06
C THR A 46 -17.23 -11.75 -9.64
N THR A 47 -17.09 -11.45 -8.35
CA THR A 47 -15.82 -10.98 -7.78
C THR A 47 -14.70 -12.01 -7.95
N GLU A 48 -15.02 -13.30 -7.84
CA GLU A 48 -14.10 -14.40 -8.13
C GLU A 48 -13.65 -14.40 -9.60
N GLU A 49 -14.58 -14.22 -10.56
CA GLU A 49 -14.22 -14.15 -11.98
C GLU A 49 -13.37 -12.93 -12.31
N ILE A 50 -13.66 -11.77 -11.71
CA ILE A 50 -12.86 -10.56 -11.85
C ILE A 50 -11.43 -10.83 -11.40
N LEU A 51 -11.28 -11.36 -10.19
CA LEU A 51 -9.97 -11.67 -9.59
C LEU A 51 -9.22 -12.74 -10.41
N ARG A 52 -9.92 -13.78 -10.87
CA ARG A 52 -9.37 -14.84 -11.71
C ARG A 52 -8.85 -14.30 -13.04
N LEU A 53 -9.65 -13.52 -13.75
CA LEU A 53 -9.28 -12.99 -15.06
C LEU A 53 -8.18 -11.92 -14.96
N SER A 54 -8.19 -11.07 -13.93
CA SER A 54 -7.14 -10.07 -13.73
C SER A 54 -5.79 -10.71 -13.42
N SER A 55 -5.78 -11.77 -12.59
CA SER A 55 -4.54 -12.46 -12.19
C SER A 55 -3.77 -13.07 -13.37
N ALA A 56 -4.45 -13.40 -14.46
CA ALA A 56 -3.82 -13.91 -15.67
C ALA A 56 -2.78 -12.94 -16.25
N LEU A 57 -3.01 -11.63 -16.08
CA LEU A 57 -2.13 -10.56 -16.58
C LEU A 57 -0.94 -10.32 -15.64
N GLU A 58 -1.06 -10.72 -14.38
CA GLU A 58 -0.14 -10.33 -13.31
C GLU A 58 0.93 -11.40 -13.01
N GLN A 59 0.82 -12.60 -13.61
CA GLN A 59 1.68 -13.77 -13.30
C GLN A 59 3.19 -13.55 -13.45
N SER A 60 3.61 -12.62 -14.30
CA SER A 60 5.03 -12.36 -14.57
C SER A 60 5.50 -10.99 -14.07
N SER A 61 4.64 -10.27 -13.35
CA SER A 61 4.91 -8.92 -12.87
C SER A 61 5.48 -8.96 -11.45
N GLU A 62 6.63 -8.30 -11.25
CA GLU A 62 7.22 -8.08 -9.93
C GLU A 62 6.61 -6.87 -9.19
N HIS A 63 5.61 -6.22 -9.80
CA HIS A 63 4.97 -5.06 -9.19
C HIS A 63 4.22 -5.48 -7.90
N PRO A 64 4.34 -4.73 -6.78
CA PRO A 64 3.72 -5.12 -5.51
C PRO A 64 2.21 -5.40 -5.60
N ILE A 65 1.48 -4.65 -6.43
CA ILE A 65 0.05 -4.89 -6.71
C ILE A 65 -0.19 -6.26 -7.36
N ALA A 66 0.63 -6.61 -8.35
CA ALA A 66 0.54 -7.87 -9.08
C ALA A 66 0.76 -9.06 -8.13
N VAL A 67 1.83 -8.96 -7.33
CA VAL A 67 2.16 -9.93 -6.29
C VAL A 67 1.00 -10.09 -5.30
N GLY A 68 0.39 -8.98 -4.89
CA GLY A 68 -0.80 -8.98 -4.04
C GLY A 68 -1.99 -9.74 -4.60
N ILE A 69 -2.32 -9.49 -5.87
CA ILE A 69 -3.41 -10.17 -6.59
C ILE A 69 -3.11 -11.67 -6.72
N ILE A 70 -1.89 -12.03 -7.13
CA ILE A 70 -1.48 -13.43 -7.29
C ILE A 70 -1.52 -14.18 -5.96
N LYS A 71 -1.03 -13.56 -4.87
CA LYS A 71 -1.12 -14.12 -3.52
C LYS A 71 -2.57 -14.41 -3.15
N LYS A 72 -3.48 -13.45 -3.32
CA LYS A 72 -4.90 -13.61 -3.00
C LYS A 72 -5.55 -14.76 -3.78
N VAL A 73 -5.25 -14.88 -5.08
CA VAL A 73 -5.76 -15.95 -5.93
C VAL A 73 -5.27 -17.32 -5.49
N ASN A 74 -4.00 -17.44 -5.10
CA ASN A 74 -3.45 -18.68 -4.57
C ASN A 74 -4.06 -19.04 -3.21
N ASP A 75 -4.22 -18.07 -2.31
CA ASP A 75 -4.85 -18.26 -0.99
C ASP A 75 -6.31 -18.75 -1.13
N ASP A 76 -7.03 -18.24 -2.14
CA ASP A 76 -8.41 -18.63 -2.44
C ASP A 76 -8.51 -19.90 -3.32
N ASN A 77 -7.38 -20.52 -3.69
CA ASN A 77 -7.30 -21.70 -4.56
C ASN A 77 -7.97 -21.51 -5.94
N ILE A 78 -7.95 -20.28 -6.46
CA ILE A 78 -8.52 -19.93 -7.75
C ILE A 78 -7.54 -20.30 -8.87
N THR A 79 -8.02 -20.98 -9.91
CA THR A 79 -7.17 -21.38 -11.04
C THR A 79 -6.90 -20.21 -11.99
N ILE A 80 -5.63 -19.85 -12.16
CA ILE A 80 -5.21 -18.77 -13.06
C ILE A 80 -5.24 -19.24 -14.52
N PRO A 81 -6.01 -18.59 -15.42
CA PRO A 81 -5.99 -18.93 -16.84
C PRO A 81 -4.74 -18.39 -17.53
N LYS A 82 -4.43 -18.93 -18.71
CA LYS A 82 -3.34 -18.40 -19.54
C LYS A 82 -3.75 -17.09 -20.20
N SER A 83 -2.82 -16.15 -20.25
CA SER A 83 -2.94 -14.92 -21.05
C SER A 83 -2.19 -15.05 -22.37
N GLU A 84 -2.70 -14.39 -23.40
CA GLU A 84 -2.08 -14.23 -24.71
C GLU A 84 -1.91 -12.73 -25.01
N ASN A 85 -0.89 -12.37 -25.80
CA ASN A 85 -0.66 -11.00 -26.27
C ASN A 85 -0.60 -9.97 -25.14
N PHE A 86 0.15 -10.27 -24.07
CA PHE A 86 0.37 -9.34 -22.97
C PHE A 86 1.03 -8.05 -23.47
N ASN A 87 0.52 -6.91 -23.01
CA ASN A 87 1.04 -5.59 -23.32
C ASN A 87 0.98 -4.68 -22.10
N ALA A 88 2.04 -3.93 -21.86
CA ALA A 88 2.09 -2.93 -20.80
C ALA A 88 1.63 -1.56 -21.34
N ILE A 89 0.70 -0.92 -20.64
CA ILE A 89 0.25 0.44 -20.91
C ILE A 89 1.03 1.36 -19.97
N THR A 90 2.14 1.93 -20.46
CA THR A 90 3.09 2.71 -19.64
C THR A 90 2.38 3.75 -18.77
N GLY A 91 2.58 3.63 -17.44
CA GLY A 91 2.00 4.54 -16.43
C GLY A 91 0.49 4.37 -16.19
N LYS A 92 -0.16 3.42 -16.86
CA LYS A 92 -1.63 3.28 -16.83
C LYS A 92 -2.12 1.88 -16.50
N GLY A 93 -1.34 0.83 -16.77
CA GLY A 93 -1.76 -0.54 -16.44
C GLY A 93 -1.21 -1.58 -17.41
N VAL A 94 -1.94 -2.69 -17.54
CA VAL A 94 -1.61 -3.83 -18.40
C VAL A 94 -2.86 -4.36 -19.09
N GLU A 95 -2.67 -5.00 -20.25
CA GLU A 95 -3.74 -5.66 -20.99
C GLU A 95 -3.27 -6.98 -21.61
N ALA A 96 -4.20 -7.92 -21.77
CA ALA A 96 -3.96 -9.18 -22.46
C ALA A 96 -5.28 -9.81 -22.91
N LYS A 97 -5.19 -10.83 -23.76
CA LYS A 97 -6.32 -11.68 -24.11
C LYS A 97 -6.36 -12.91 -23.20
N VAL A 98 -7.51 -13.17 -22.58
CA VAL A 98 -7.73 -14.30 -21.67
C VAL A 98 -9.05 -14.96 -22.04
N GLU A 99 -9.03 -16.25 -22.38
CA GLU A 99 -10.24 -17.00 -22.76
C GLU A 99 -11.07 -16.30 -23.87
N GLY A 100 -10.38 -15.70 -24.85
CA GLY A 100 -11.05 -14.98 -25.94
C GLY A 100 -11.43 -13.53 -25.65
N LYS A 101 -11.37 -13.08 -24.38
CA LYS A 101 -11.76 -11.73 -23.93
C LYS A 101 -10.56 -10.81 -23.82
N LEU A 102 -10.69 -9.54 -24.20
CA LEU A 102 -9.68 -8.53 -23.93
C LEU A 102 -9.86 -8.04 -22.50
N ILE A 103 -8.86 -8.28 -21.65
CA ILE A 103 -8.85 -7.87 -20.25
C ILE A 103 -7.84 -6.75 -20.07
N LYS A 104 -8.18 -5.75 -19.26
CA LYS A 104 -7.24 -4.72 -18.81
C LYS A 104 -7.29 -4.57 -17.29
N VAL A 105 -6.12 -4.47 -16.66
CA VAL A 105 -5.95 -4.03 -15.27
C VAL A 105 -5.34 -2.63 -15.32
N VAL A 106 -6.07 -1.61 -14.88
CA VAL A 106 -5.68 -0.22 -15.13
C VAL A 106 -5.81 0.68 -13.90
N SER A 107 -5.04 1.76 -13.89
CA SER A 107 -5.04 2.78 -12.85
C SER A 107 -6.26 3.70 -12.95
N PRO A 108 -6.59 4.44 -11.89
CA PRO A 108 -7.59 5.51 -11.95
C PRO A 108 -7.35 6.53 -13.07
N GLY A 109 -6.09 6.77 -13.43
CA GLY A 109 -5.73 7.70 -14.49
C GLY A 109 -6.22 7.25 -15.86
N TYR A 110 -6.17 5.95 -16.14
CA TYR A 110 -6.68 5.40 -17.40
C TYR A 110 -8.18 5.67 -17.57
N LEU A 111 -8.99 5.42 -16.53
CA LEU A 111 -10.44 5.67 -16.58
C LEU A 111 -10.75 7.14 -16.84
N ARG A 112 -10.01 8.07 -16.21
CA ARG A 112 -10.18 9.51 -16.45
C ARG A 112 -9.86 9.90 -17.89
N ASP A 113 -8.77 9.37 -18.45
CA ASP A 113 -8.35 9.66 -19.82
C ASP A 113 -9.37 9.14 -20.85
N GLU A 114 -9.93 7.95 -20.61
CA GLU A 114 -10.95 7.32 -21.46
C GLU A 114 -12.38 7.81 -21.16
N LYS A 115 -12.55 8.73 -20.20
CA LYS A 115 -13.85 9.27 -19.74
C LYS A 115 -14.83 8.17 -19.29
N ILE A 116 -14.30 7.16 -18.61
CA ILE A 116 -15.07 6.09 -17.98
C ILE A 116 -15.35 6.50 -16.53
N ASP A 117 -16.62 6.46 -16.13
CA ASP A 117 -17.03 6.82 -14.78
C ASP A 117 -16.45 5.86 -13.74
N ILE A 118 -15.82 6.44 -12.70
CA ILE A 118 -15.32 5.68 -11.56
C ILE A 118 -16.48 5.47 -10.57
N PRO A 119 -16.75 4.22 -10.13
CA PRO A 119 -17.76 3.93 -9.11
C PRO A 119 -17.51 4.73 -7.83
N LYS A 120 -18.57 5.27 -7.22
CA LYS A 120 -18.44 6.15 -6.04
C LYS A 120 -17.85 5.43 -4.82
N ASP A 121 -18.06 4.13 -4.75
CA ASP A 121 -17.62 3.19 -3.72
C ASP A 121 -16.24 2.57 -4.01
N ALA A 122 -15.65 2.87 -5.17
CA ALA A 122 -14.32 2.39 -5.54
C ALA A 122 -13.25 2.79 -4.52
N TYR A 123 -13.40 3.97 -3.91
CA TYR A 123 -12.53 4.44 -2.86
C TYR A 123 -13.24 4.37 -1.51
N SER A 124 -12.66 3.67 -0.56
CA SER A 124 -13.07 3.79 0.84
C SER A 124 -12.35 4.95 1.54
N ASP A 125 -12.71 5.18 2.80
CA ASP A 125 -11.94 6.05 3.68
C ASP A 125 -10.59 5.42 4.12
N ALA A 126 -10.34 4.16 3.78
CA ALA A 126 -9.08 3.50 4.06
C ALA A 126 -8.03 3.73 2.96
N ALA A 127 -6.79 3.48 3.34
CA ALA A 127 -5.59 3.56 2.52
C ALA A 127 -5.51 2.52 1.41
N GLU A 128 -6.33 2.64 0.39
CA GLU A 128 -6.40 1.63 -0.66
C GLU A 128 -5.81 2.14 -1.97
N THR A 129 -4.92 1.33 -2.52
CA THR A 129 -4.56 1.36 -3.93
C THR A 129 -5.62 0.59 -4.68
N VAL A 130 -6.32 1.25 -5.61
CA VAL A 130 -7.41 0.65 -6.37
C VAL A 130 -7.02 0.52 -7.84
N VAL A 131 -7.14 -0.68 -8.38
CA VAL A 131 -7.02 -0.95 -9.82
C VAL A 131 -8.38 -1.36 -10.39
N PHE A 132 -8.65 -0.96 -11.61
CA PHE A 132 -9.91 -1.20 -12.30
C PHE A 132 -9.75 -2.27 -13.37
N ILE A 133 -10.79 -3.10 -13.51
CA ILE A 133 -10.80 -4.23 -14.42
C ILE A 133 -11.78 -3.94 -15.56
N LEU A 134 -11.27 -3.88 -16.78
CA LEU A 134 -12.08 -3.76 -17.98
C LEU A 134 -12.10 -5.10 -18.72
N ILE A 135 -13.29 -5.53 -19.15
CA ILE A 135 -13.48 -6.71 -19.98
C ILE A 135 -14.15 -6.26 -21.28
N ASN A 136 -13.49 -6.47 -22.41
CA ASN A 136 -13.93 -6.03 -23.74
C ASN A 136 -14.30 -4.52 -23.79
N GLY A 137 -13.54 -3.70 -23.05
CA GLY A 137 -13.74 -2.25 -22.97
C GLY A 137 -14.79 -1.79 -21.96
N GLU A 138 -15.50 -2.71 -21.31
CA GLU A 138 -16.50 -2.41 -20.29
C GLU A 138 -15.89 -2.47 -18.89
N LEU A 139 -16.05 -1.42 -18.08
CA LEU A 139 -15.69 -1.46 -16.66
C LEU A 139 -16.51 -2.53 -15.96
N THR A 140 -15.83 -3.53 -15.42
CA THR A 140 -16.47 -4.73 -14.87
C THR A 140 -16.33 -4.81 -13.35
N GLY A 141 -15.23 -4.29 -12.80
CA GLY A 141 -15.02 -4.28 -11.37
C GLY A 141 -13.75 -3.54 -10.98
N TYR A 142 -13.42 -3.63 -9.70
CA TYR A 142 -12.17 -3.11 -9.16
C TYR A 142 -11.63 -4.00 -8.05
N ILE A 143 -10.32 -3.91 -7.86
CA ILE A 143 -9.58 -4.58 -6.80
C ILE A 143 -8.93 -3.49 -5.97
N ALA A 144 -9.28 -3.46 -4.69
CA ALA A 144 -8.65 -2.59 -3.71
C ALA A 144 -7.58 -3.39 -2.96
N LEU A 145 -6.42 -2.78 -2.79
CA LEU A 145 -5.28 -3.34 -2.08
C LEU A 145 -4.79 -2.35 -1.03
N ALA A 146 -4.34 -2.87 0.11
CA ALA A 146 -3.69 -2.06 1.13
C ALA A 146 -2.38 -2.74 1.55
N ASP A 147 -1.40 -1.91 1.89
CA ASP A 147 -0.14 -2.39 2.44
C ASP A 147 -0.38 -2.97 3.84
N GLU A 148 0.02 -4.23 4.04
CA GLU A 148 -0.21 -4.94 5.29
C GLU A 148 0.69 -4.38 6.40
N ILE A 149 0.09 -3.99 7.53
CA ILE A 149 0.85 -3.65 8.74
C ILE A 149 1.63 -4.89 9.22
N ARG A 150 2.89 -4.69 9.59
CA ARG A 150 3.73 -5.73 10.20
C ARG A 150 3.15 -6.14 11.55
N SER A 151 3.06 -7.45 11.79
CA SER A 151 2.57 -8.01 13.06
C SER A 151 3.39 -7.48 14.26
N GLU A 152 4.68 -7.32 14.06
CA GLU A 152 5.63 -6.85 15.07
C GLU A 152 5.55 -5.33 15.35
N SER A 153 4.94 -4.54 14.46
CA SER A 153 4.89 -3.08 14.63
C SER A 153 4.07 -2.67 15.85
N GLU A 154 2.92 -3.33 16.09
CA GLU A 154 2.06 -3.00 17.23
C GLU A 154 2.79 -3.25 18.56
N ASP A 155 3.51 -4.36 18.67
CA ASP A 155 4.28 -4.70 19.87
C ASP A 155 5.46 -3.76 20.06
N ALA A 156 6.18 -3.41 18.99
CA ALA A 156 7.27 -2.44 19.05
C ALA A 156 6.79 -1.07 19.54
N ILE A 157 5.66 -0.59 19.03
CA ILE A 157 5.07 0.69 19.43
C ILE A 157 4.66 0.67 20.90
N LYS A 158 4.01 -0.42 21.36
CA LYS A 158 3.68 -0.58 22.78
C LYS A 158 4.93 -0.51 23.67
N ILE A 159 6.05 -1.10 23.24
CA ILE A 159 7.32 -1.03 23.98
C ILE A 159 7.83 0.41 24.04
N PHE A 160 7.88 1.13 22.93
CA PHE A 160 8.34 2.53 22.92
C PHE A 160 7.50 3.43 23.82
N LYS A 161 6.16 3.33 23.71
CA LYS A 161 5.26 4.12 24.55
C LYS A 161 5.40 3.83 26.04
N ARG A 162 5.58 2.55 26.43
CA ARG A 162 5.86 2.18 27.84
C ARG A 162 7.16 2.76 28.37
N ASN A 163 8.11 3.08 27.49
CA ASN A 163 9.37 3.74 27.84
C ASN A 163 9.29 5.27 27.68
N ASN A 164 8.08 5.84 27.59
CA ASN A 164 7.82 7.27 27.40
C ASN A 164 8.44 7.86 26.13
N ILE A 165 8.64 7.04 25.11
CA ILE A 165 9.07 7.50 23.77
C ILE A 165 7.82 7.77 22.95
N LYS A 166 7.69 9.00 22.45
CA LYS A 166 6.60 9.38 21.53
C LYS A 166 6.84 8.75 20.18
N VAL A 167 5.79 8.23 19.55
CA VAL A 167 5.90 7.58 18.24
C VAL A 167 5.07 8.32 17.22
N PHE A 168 5.72 8.76 16.15
CA PHE A 168 5.12 9.46 15.02
C PHE A 168 5.35 8.70 13.72
N MET A 169 4.51 8.94 12.72
CA MET A 169 4.69 8.43 11.36
C MET A 169 4.75 9.59 10.36
N ALA A 170 5.66 9.54 9.38
CA ALA A 170 5.66 10.42 8.22
C ALA A 170 5.52 9.59 6.94
N THR A 171 4.47 9.85 6.16
CA THR A 171 4.16 9.09 4.95
C THR A 171 3.81 10.02 3.78
N GLY A 172 4.11 9.58 2.57
CA GLY A 172 3.66 10.24 1.33
C GLY A 172 2.20 9.93 0.99
N ASP A 173 1.56 9.03 1.73
CA ASP A 173 0.14 8.73 1.56
C ASP A 173 -0.75 9.89 2.01
N ASN A 174 -1.99 9.91 1.53
CA ASN A 174 -2.97 10.93 1.90
C ASN A 174 -3.36 10.90 3.40
N GLU A 175 -4.00 11.98 3.83
CA GLU A 175 -4.43 12.21 5.22
C GLU A 175 -5.26 11.05 5.80
N LYS A 176 -6.19 10.51 5.02
CA LYS A 176 -7.09 9.43 5.47
C LYS A 176 -6.30 8.16 5.77
N THR A 177 -5.38 7.80 4.88
CA THR A 177 -4.46 6.67 5.04
C THR A 177 -3.63 6.81 6.31
N ALA A 178 -2.96 7.95 6.44
CA ALA A 178 -2.05 8.20 7.54
C ALA A 178 -2.78 8.11 8.89
N LYS A 179 -3.98 8.70 8.96
CA LYS A 179 -4.86 8.62 10.12
C LYS A 179 -5.24 7.18 10.47
N ALA A 180 -5.74 6.41 9.51
CA ALA A 180 -6.20 5.04 9.75
C ALA A 180 -5.09 4.14 10.31
N VAL A 181 -3.87 4.25 9.76
CA VAL A 181 -2.70 3.50 10.27
C VAL A 181 -2.28 4.01 11.65
N SER A 182 -2.26 5.32 11.84
CA SER A 182 -1.91 5.94 13.12
C SER A 182 -2.85 5.50 14.26
N GLU A 183 -4.16 5.50 14.01
CA GLU A 183 -5.16 5.07 14.98
C GLU A 183 -5.06 3.58 15.27
N LYS A 184 -4.92 2.75 14.22
CA LYS A 184 -4.79 1.29 14.37
C LYS A 184 -3.57 0.89 15.19
N LEU A 185 -2.46 1.62 15.04
CA LEU A 185 -1.20 1.36 15.76
C LEU A 185 -1.09 2.13 17.09
N GLY A 186 -1.99 3.07 17.36
CA GLY A 186 -1.96 3.89 18.58
C GLY A 186 -0.77 4.85 18.64
N LEU A 187 -0.39 5.46 17.51
CA LEU A 187 0.69 6.45 17.44
C LEU A 187 0.30 7.76 18.16
N ASP A 188 1.30 8.57 18.51
CA ASP A 188 1.11 9.89 19.15
C ASP A 188 0.85 11.01 18.12
N GLY A 189 1.08 10.73 16.84
CA GLY A 189 0.71 11.60 15.73
C GLY A 189 1.22 11.08 14.38
N TYR A 190 0.84 11.76 13.31
CA TYR A 190 1.29 11.45 11.96
C TYR A 190 1.44 12.72 11.11
N TYR A 191 2.18 12.59 10.02
CA TYR A 191 2.36 13.58 8.96
C TYR A 191 2.05 12.89 7.63
N ALA A 192 1.05 13.40 6.91
CA ALA A 192 0.60 12.86 5.63
C ALA A 192 1.11 13.71 4.44
N GLU A 193 1.07 13.14 3.23
CA GLU A 193 1.45 13.78 1.97
C GLU A 193 2.88 14.36 2.00
N VAL A 194 3.77 13.73 2.79
CA VAL A 194 5.13 14.18 3.04
C VAL A 194 6.06 13.73 1.92
N LEU A 195 6.72 14.69 1.27
CA LEU A 195 7.77 14.43 0.29
C LEU A 195 9.09 14.06 0.99
N PRO A 196 10.00 13.30 0.33
CA PRO A 196 11.25 12.86 0.96
C PRO A 196 12.09 13.97 1.62
N HIS A 197 12.15 15.16 1.02
CA HIS A 197 12.91 16.29 1.57
C HIS A 197 12.25 16.91 2.82
N GLN A 198 10.92 16.85 2.93
CA GLN A 198 10.16 17.41 4.06
C GLN A 198 10.32 16.58 5.34
N LYS A 199 10.72 15.31 5.24
CA LYS A 199 11.00 14.48 6.42
C LYS A 199 12.09 15.07 7.31
N VAL A 200 13.09 15.71 6.70
CA VAL A 200 14.17 16.40 7.43
C VAL A 200 13.65 17.60 8.21
N GLU A 201 12.70 18.34 7.62
CA GLU A 201 12.06 19.49 8.26
C GLU A 201 11.25 19.05 9.48
N ILE A 202 10.47 17.96 9.36
CA ILE A 202 9.70 17.37 10.47
C ILE A 202 10.62 16.96 11.63
N VAL A 203 11.76 16.33 11.34
CA VAL A 203 12.75 16.00 12.37
C VAL A 203 13.25 17.26 13.07
N GLY A 204 13.53 18.33 12.31
CA GLY A 204 13.92 19.63 12.87
C GLY A 204 12.84 20.25 13.76
N GLU A 205 11.56 20.17 13.37
CA GLU A 205 10.44 20.67 14.17
C GLU A 205 10.28 19.92 15.50
N LEU A 206 10.46 18.60 15.50
CA LEU A 206 10.43 17.79 16.71
C LEU A 206 11.62 18.13 17.62
N GLN A 207 12.83 18.26 17.05
CA GLN A 207 14.02 18.67 17.80
C GLN A 207 13.87 20.08 18.40
N ALA A 208 13.22 21.01 17.69
CA ALA A 208 12.93 22.35 18.20
C ALA A 208 11.93 22.35 19.38
N LYS A 209 11.24 21.24 19.61
CA LYS A 209 10.36 20.99 20.78
C LYS A 209 11.08 20.19 21.88
N ASP A 210 12.41 20.25 21.90
CA ASP A 210 13.29 19.55 22.85
C ASP A 210 13.22 18.02 22.78
N GLU A 211 12.74 17.44 21.68
CA GLU A 211 12.76 15.99 21.47
C GLU A 211 14.13 15.53 20.96
N PHE A 212 14.64 14.43 21.52
CA PHE A 212 15.76 13.70 20.94
C PHE A 212 15.20 12.67 19.96
N VAL A 213 15.28 13.00 18.68
CA VAL A 213 14.57 12.25 17.62
C VAL A 213 15.47 11.18 17.01
N ALA A 214 14.93 9.97 16.86
CA ALA A 214 15.42 8.99 15.92
C ALA A 214 14.41 8.77 14.79
N MET A 215 14.92 8.58 13.57
CA MET A 215 14.10 8.28 12.40
C MET A 215 14.44 6.89 11.87
N THR A 216 13.43 6.15 11.45
CA THR A 216 13.58 4.83 10.82
C THR A 216 12.74 4.77 9.55
N GLY A 217 13.31 4.23 8.48
CA GLY A 217 12.74 4.17 7.14
C GLY A 217 13.53 3.20 6.28
#